data_AF-A0A369Z5S4-F1
#
_entry.id   AF-A0A369Z5S4-F1
#
_cell.length_a   1.000
_cell.length_b   1.000
_cell.length_c   1.000
_cell.angle_alpha   90.00
_cell.angle_beta   90.00
_cell.angle_gamma   90.00
#
_symmetry.space_group_name_H-M   'P 1'
#
loop_
_entity.id
_entity.type
_entity.pdbx_description
1 polymer ?
#
loop_
_entity_poly.entity_id
_entity_poly.type
_entity_poly.pdbx_seq_one_letter_code
_entity_poly.pdbx_strand_id
1 'polypeptide(L)'
;MSFNYTEDTSPTLADWESILNAFNCNITEDEVWEVARQYNDVPHFGNIYQELILEALKQLFWRLVELDEGEIDINISYDINAISTHFYIEGDFICSKSDFLNKVDSIKTMYH
;
A
#
# COMPACT_ATOMS: atom_id res chain seq x y z
N MET A 1 20.11 0.54 -15.00
CA MET A 1 19.96 1.99 -14.77
C MET A 1 18.84 2.07 -13.75
N SER A 2 19.15 2.31 -12.47
CA SER A 2 18.11 2.41 -11.44
C SER A 2 17.49 3.81 -11.57
N PHE A 3 16.19 3.87 -11.86
CA PHE A 3 15.46 5.13 -11.96
C PHE A 3 15.08 5.57 -10.54
N ASN A 4 15.51 6.76 -10.12
CA ASN A 4 15.17 7.31 -8.82
C ASN A 4 13.77 7.95 -8.86
N TYR A 5 12.71 7.15 -9.01
CA TYR A 5 11.30 7.63 -9.04
C TYR A 5 10.71 7.89 -7.65
N THR A 6 11.54 7.86 -6.60
CA THR A 6 11.15 8.05 -5.19
C THR A 6 11.33 9.48 -4.68
N GLU A 7 11.80 10.43 -5.50
CA GLU A 7 11.99 11.82 -5.06
C GLU A 7 10.65 12.57 -4.86
N ASP A 8 9.60 12.17 -5.57
CA ASP A 8 8.25 12.76 -5.51
C ASP A 8 7.21 11.78 -4.95
N THR A 9 7.54 11.12 -3.83
CA THR A 9 6.65 10.16 -3.15
C THR A 9 6.39 10.54 -1.70
N SER A 10 5.35 9.96 -1.10
CA SER A 10 5.00 10.22 0.29
C SER A 10 6.18 9.96 1.24
N PRO A 11 6.34 10.80 2.28
CA PRO A 11 7.34 10.56 3.32
C PRO A 11 7.13 9.25 4.07
N THR A 12 5.92 8.66 3.98
CA THR A 12 5.54 7.39 4.61
C THR A 12 5.92 6.17 3.76
N LEU A 13 6.34 6.36 2.50
CA LEU A 13 6.62 5.25 1.58
C LEU A 13 7.60 4.21 2.16
N ALA A 14 8.68 4.67 2.81
CA ALA A 14 9.67 3.77 3.40
C ALA A 14 9.10 2.87 4.51
N ASP A 15 8.14 3.37 5.28
CA ASP A 15 7.45 2.59 6.31
C ASP A 15 6.53 1.54 5.68
N TRP A 16 5.82 1.89 4.61
CA TRP A 16 5.00 0.94 3.83
C TRP A 16 5.83 -0.16 3.19
N GLU A 17 6.97 0.19 2.57
CA GLU A 17 7.92 -0.78 2.03
C GLU A 17 8.45 -1.72 3.12
N SER A 18 8.78 -1.19 4.30
CA SER A 18 9.26 -1.96 5.44
C SER A 18 8.24 -2.98 5.94
N ILE A 19 6.95 -2.63 5.93
CA ILE A 19 5.86 -3.58 6.22
C ILE A 19 5.88 -4.71 5.19
N LEU A 20 5.80 -4.41 3.89
CA LEU A 20 5.75 -5.42 2.84
C LEU A 20 6.99 -6.33 2.82
N ASN A 21 8.16 -5.74 3.04
CA ASN A 21 9.42 -6.46 3.12
C ASN A 21 9.42 -7.50 4.26
N ALA A 22 8.81 -7.18 5.41
CA ALA A 22 8.71 -8.12 6.52
C ALA A 22 7.86 -9.37 6.20
N PHE A 23 7.06 -9.33 5.13
CA PHE A 23 6.21 -10.43 4.67
C PHE A 23 6.58 -10.94 3.27
N ASN A 24 7.74 -10.53 2.72
CA ASN A 24 8.20 -10.87 1.37
C ASN A 24 7.20 -10.48 0.26
N CYS A 25 6.57 -9.31 0.39
CA CYS A 25 5.58 -8.78 -0.56
C CYS A 25 6.11 -7.52 -1.27
N ASN A 26 7.42 -7.43 -1.49
CA ASN A 26 8.06 -6.29 -2.12
C ASN A 26 7.61 -6.11 -3.58
N ILE A 27 7.42 -4.87 -3.99
CA ILE A 27 7.16 -4.49 -5.39
C ILE A 27 8.48 -4.35 -6.15
N THR A 28 8.50 -4.85 -7.38
CA THR A 28 9.66 -4.83 -8.27
C THR A 28 9.58 -3.69 -9.29
N GLU A 29 10.72 -3.29 -9.86
CA GLU A 29 10.75 -2.28 -10.92
C GLU A 29 9.97 -2.75 -12.17
N ASP A 30 9.99 -4.06 -12.47
CA ASP A 30 9.28 -4.63 -13.62
C ASP A 30 7.77 -4.47 -13.50
N GLU A 31 7.20 -4.62 -12.29
CA GLU A 31 5.78 -4.39 -12.04
C GLU A 31 5.39 -2.93 -12.31
N VAL A 32 6.23 -1.96 -11.91
CA VAL A 32 6.02 -0.54 -12.21
C VAL A 32 6.02 -0.30 -13.72
N TRP A 33 6.97 -0.89 -14.45
CA TRP A 33 7.07 -0.76 -15.90
C TRP A 33 5.88 -1.38 -16.63
N GLU A 34 5.38 -2.53 -16.16
CA GLU A 34 4.22 -3.21 -16.74
C GLU A 34 2.92 -2.41 -16.56
N VAL A 35 2.81 -1.59 -15.53
CA VAL A 35 1.72 -0.61 -15.39
C VAL A 35 1.99 0.62 -16.28
N ALA A 36 3.19 1.20 -16.20
CA ALA A 36 3.53 2.44 -16.92
C ALA A 36 3.36 2.33 -18.44
N ARG A 37 3.70 1.17 -19.03
CA ARG A 37 3.56 0.91 -20.47
C ARG A 37 2.12 0.91 -20.99
N GLN A 38 1.12 0.90 -20.11
CA GLN A 38 -0.30 0.92 -20.48
C GLN A 38 -0.82 2.35 -20.70
N TYR A 39 -0.06 3.36 -20.29
CA TYR A 39 -0.43 4.76 -20.48
C TYR A 39 -0.02 5.25 -21.87
N ASN A 40 -0.89 6.07 -22.48
CA ASN A 40 -0.60 6.71 -23.77
C ASN A 40 0.40 7.87 -23.64
N ASP A 41 0.40 8.54 -22.49
CA ASP A 41 1.32 9.62 -22.12
C ASP A 41 2.24 9.17 -20.99
N VAL A 42 3.39 9.83 -20.82
CA VAL A 42 4.34 9.49 -19.75
C VAL A 42 3.67 9.69 -18.38
N PRO A 43 3.48 8.63 -17.58
CA PRO A 43 2.81 8.74 -16.28
C PRO A 43 3.79 9.19 -15.18
N HIS A 44 3.24 9.55 -14.02
CA HIS A 44 4.04 9.78 -12.82
C HIS A 44 4.44 8.44 -12.19
N PHE A 45 5.67 7.97 -12.47
CA PHE A 45 6.17 6.67 -11.97
C PHE A 45 6.10 6.53 -10.44
N GLY A 46 6.34 7.61 -9.70
CA GLY A 46 6.20 7.59 -8.23
C GLY A 46 4.76 7.38 -7.76
N ASN A 47 3.75 7.76 -8.56
CA ASN A 47 2.35 7.50 -8.21
C ASN A 47 2.01 6.03 -8.50
N ILE A 48 2.49 5.50 -9.63
CA ILE A 48 2.34 4.08 -9.97
C ILE A 48 2.96 3.20 -8.89
N TYR A 49 4.20 3.51 -8.47
CA TYR A 49 4.87 2.72 -7.44
C TYR A 49 4.12 2.77 -6.11
N GLN A 50 3.67 3.95 -5.69
CA GLN A 50 2.85 4.10 -4.48
C GLN A 50 1.53 3.33 -4.59
N GLU A 51 0.86 3.35 -5.75
CA GLU A 51 -0.36 2.57 -5.97
C GLU A 51 -0.12 1.07 -5.78
N LEU A 52 0.93 0.53 -6.38
CA LEU A 52 1.30 -0.88 -6.22
C LEU A 52 1.62 -1.23 -4.75
N ILE A 53 2.31 -0.35 -4.04
CA ILE A 53 2.61 -0.53 -2.60
C ILE A 53 1.32 -0.55 -1.77
N LEU A 54 0.40 0.39 -2.00
CA LEU A 54 -0.84 0.48 -1.24
C LEU A 54 -1.80 -0.68 -1.54
N GLU A 55 -1.87 -1.13 -2.79
CA GLU A 55 -2.61 -2.33 -3.17
C GLU A 55 -2.00 -3.59 -2.52
N ALA A 56 -0.67 -3.72 -2.49
CA ALA A 56 -0.01 -4.82 -1.79
C ALA A 56 -0.27 -4.78 -0.28
N LEU A 57 -0.33 -3.60 0.34
CA LEU A 57 -0.69 -3.45 1.75
C LEU A 57 -2.15 -3.85 2.02
N LYS A 58 -3.07 -3.47 1.13
CA LYS A 58 -4.47 -3.89 1.19
C LYS A 58 -4.59 -5.42 1.11
N GLN A 59 -3.92 -6.06 0.15
CA GLN A 59 -3.92 -7.52 0.02
C GLN A 59 -3.28 -8.20 1.24
N LEU A 60 -2.17 -7.65 1.74
CA LEU A 60 -1.52 -8.14 2.95
C LEU A 60 -2.45 -8.03 4.16
N PHE A 61 -3.18 -6.92 4.30
CA PHE A 61 -4.14 -6.72 5.38
C PHE A 61 -5.19 -7.83 5.38
N TRP A 62 -5.87 -8.05 4.26
CA TRP A 62 -6.88 -9.12 4.12
C TRP A 62 -6.33 -10.50 4.43
N ARG A 63 -5.15 -10.81 3.88
CA ARG A 63 -4.44 -12.07 4.18
C ARG A 63 -4.16 -12.24 5.67
N LEU A 64 -3.74 -11.17 6.33
CA LEU A 64 -3.40 -11.24 7.74
C LEU A 64 -4.64 -11.36 8.62
N VAL A 65 -5.72 -10.62 8.36
CA VAL A 65 -6.95 -10.72 9.17
C VAL A 65 -7.68 -12.04 8.99
N GLU A 66 -7.35 -12.81 7.94
CA GLU A 66 -7.96 -14.11 7.63
C GLU A 66 -9.48 -13.98 7.42
N LEU A 67 -9.88 -12.92 6.71
CA LEU A 67 -11.25 -12.61 6.35
C LEU A 67 -11.33 -12.40 4.83
N ASP A 68 -12.46 -12.75 4.23
CA ASP A 68 -12.69 -12.57 2.81
C ASP A 68 -13.20 -11.15 2.50
N GLU A 69 -12.56 -10.50 1.53
CA GLU A 69 -12.99 -9.19 1.01
C GLU A 69 -14.42 -9.32 0.44
N GLY A 70 -15.39 -8.69 1.11
CA GLY A 70 -16.81 -8.70 0.73
C GLY A 70 -17.73 -9.46 1.68
N GLU A 71 -17.20 -10.26 2.62
CA GLU A 71 -18.02 -10.85 3.69
C GLU A 71 -18.27 -9.85 4.84
N ILE A 72 -17.31 -8.95 5.05
CA ILE A 72 -17.34 -7.94 6.09
C ILE A 72 -17.06 -6.59 5.45
N ASP A 73 -17.83 -5.58 5.88
CA ASP A 73 -17.65 -4.20 5.46
C ASP A 73 -16.51 -3.57 6.27
N ILE A 74 -15.29 -3.67 5.72
CA ILE A 74 -14.11 -2.94 6.21
C ILE A 74 -13.71 -1.91 5.16
N ASN A 75 -13.77 -0.65 5.53
CA ASN A 75 -13.39 0.47 4.69
C ASN A 75 -11.86 0.60 4.64
N ILE A 76 -11.28 0.20 3.51
CA ILE A 76 -9.87 0.44 3.17
C ILE A 76 -9.84 1.42 2.01
N SER A 77 -9.15 2.55 2.20
CA SER A 77 -9.08 3.62 1.19
C SER A 77 -7.71 4.26 1.14
N TYR A 78 -7.38 4.84 0.00
CA TYR A 78 -6.17 5.63 -0.18
C TYR A 78 -6.38 6.74 -1.20
N ASP A 79 -5.57 7.79 -1.07
CA ASP A 79 -5.45 8.89 -2.01
C ASP A 79 -3.99 9.02 -2.41
N ILE A 80 -3.69 9.07 -3.72
CA ILE A 80 -2.33 9.14 -4.24
C ILE A 80 -2.12 10.46 -4.97
N ASN A 81 -1.14 11.24 -4.51
CA ASN A 81 -0.75 12.48 -5.15
C ASN A 81 0.69 12.86 -4.78
N ALA A 82 1.66 12.21 -5.41
CA ALA A 82 3.09 12.42 -5.16
C ALA A 82 3.41 12.34 -3.66
N ILE A 83 3.94 13.42 -3.08
CA ILE A 83 4.28 13.54 -1.65
C ILE A 83 3.05 13.53 -0.71
N SER A 84 1.85 13.80 -1.25
CA SER A 84 0.60 13.87 -0.49
C SER A 84 -0.23 12.60 -0.73
N THR A 85 0.36 11.47 -0.37
CA THR A 85 -0.28 10.15 -0.48
C THR A 85 -0.61 9.61 0.89
N HIS A 86 -1.82 9.08 1.06
CA HIS A 86 -2.36 8.62 2.34
C HIS A 86 -3.05 7.27 2.23
N PHE A 87 -2.97 6.45 3.28
CA PHE A 87 -3.59 5.13 3.37
C PHE A 87 -4.36 4.99 4.68
N TYR A 88 -5.62 4.55 4.59
CA TYR A 88 -6.55 4.47 5.71
C TYR A 88 -7.22 3.11 5.80
N ILE A 89 -7.41 2.64 7.03
CA ILE A 89 -8.20 1.44 7.35
C ILE A 89 -9.17 1.79 8.48
N GLU A 90 -10.47 1.68 8.22
CA GLU A 90 -11.53 2.12 9.14
C GLU A 90 -11.36 3.59 9.57
N GLY A 91 -10.91 4.44 8.64
CA GLY A 91 -10.66 5.87 8.89
C GLY A 91 -9.37 6.18 9.66
N ASP A 92 -8.64 5.18 10.15
CA ASP A 92 -7.36 5.39 10.82
C ASP A 92 -6.23 5.50 9.79
N PHE A 93 -5.44 6.57 9.88
CA PHE A 93 -4.29 6.78 9.03
C PHE A 93 -3.18 5.79 9.38
N ILE A 94 -2.73 5.02 8.40
CA ILE A 94 -1.70 4.00 8.57
C ILE A 94 -0.38 4.53 8.05
N CYS A 95 0.49 4.97 8.96
CA CYS A 95 1.79 5.54 8.60
C CYS A 95 3.00 4.84 9.19
N SER A 96 2.80 3.75 9.92
CA SER A 96 3.90 2.94 10.45
C SER A 96 3.53 1.46 10.48
N LYS A 97 4.56 0.62 10.63
CA LYS A 97 4.36 -0.82 10.86
C LYS A 97 3.52 -1.11 12.10
N SER A 98 3.69 -0.32 13.16
CA SER A 98 2.91 -0.48 14.39
C SER A 98 1.44 -0.17 14.14
N ASP A 99 1.12 0.90 13.41
CA ASP A 99 -0.27 1.26 13.11
C ASP A 99 -0.96 0.14 12.32
N PHE A 100 -0.27 -0.38 11.30
CA PHE A 100 -0.77 -1.46 10.46
C PHE A 100 -1.04 -2.74 11.27
N LEU A 101 -0.07 -3.22 12.06
CA LEU A 101 -0.22 -4.44 12.85
C LEU A 101 -1.26 -4.29 13.97
N ASN A 102 -1.27 -3.15 14.67
CA ASN A 102 -2.29 -2.87 15.68
C ASN A 102 -3.70 -2.87 15.08
N LYS A 103 -3.86 -2.33 13.86
CA LYS A 103 -5.14 -2.35 13.16
C LYS A 103 -5.55 -3.77 12.75
N VAL A 104 -4.62 -4.57 12.23
CA VAL A 104 -4.86 -6.01 11.96
C VAL A 104 -5.34 -6.73 13.21
N ASP A 105 -4.64 -6.58 14.34
CA ASP A 105 -4.99 -7.23 15.60
C ASP A 105 -6.35 -6.77 16.15
N SER A 106 -6.65 -5.47 16.02
CA SER A 106 -7.95 -4.90 16.40
C SER A 106 -9.09 -5.52 15.61
N ILE A 107 -8.92 -5.67 14.29
CA ILE A 107 -9.95 -6.25 13.41
C ILE A 107 -10.10 -7.75 13.69
N LYS A 108 -9.00 -8.47 13.89
CA LYS A 108 -9.05 -9.88 14.31
C LYS A 108 -9.87 -10.05 15.58
N THR A 109 -9.60 -9.26 16.60
CA THR A 109 -10.29 -9.33 17.90
C THR A 109 -11.79 -9.00 17.78
N MET A 110 -12.18 -8.21 16.78
CA MET A 110 -13.57 -7.81 16.57
C MET A 110 -14.39 -8.90 15.86
N TYR A 111 -13.77 -9.71 15.00
CA TYR A 111 -14.46 -10.66 14.12
C TYR A 111 -14.09 -12.14 14.36
N HIS A 112 -13.11 -12.44 15.21
CA HIS A 112 -12.76 -13.79 15.71
C HIS A 112 -12.97 -13.88 17.22
#